data_AF-A0A915HT01-F1
#
_entry.id   AF-A0A915HT01-F1
#
_cell.length_a   1.000
_cell.length_b   1.000
_cell.length_c   1.000
_cell.angle_alpha   90.00
_cell.angle_beta   90.00
_cell.angle_gamma   90.00
#
_symmetry.space_group_name_H-M   'P 1'
#
loop_
_entity.id
_entity.type
_entity.pdbx_description
1 polymer ?
#
loop_
_entity_poly.entity_id
_entity_poly.type
_entity_poly.pdbx_seq_one_letter_code
_entity_poly.pdbx_strand_id
1 'polypeptide(L)'
;MEMMRQLVAGFMNQDPDSIYVHRSGRTARANKEGLSVMLVDSQDALNYRKICKNLNRDQDLTNFPIMYDLISFLTHRVKLASEIESLEHQVSKSTATKNWFKRAAKEADFDDEEDRRRRKNSSDEEDVIDGSLEKRRHIKSMTKRLNALLNQPIPRNSVFTTKYPTAIVDICQHLESEKTSVPSALDAAKKEVERPKEKKLFIKSLKFKDRKMKLKNKSSRGNKKRR
;
A
#
# COMPACT_ATOMS: atom_id res chain seq x y z
N MET A 1 -49.40 -15.76 2.51
CA MET A 1 -48.43 -16.10 1.44
C MET A 1 -47.12 -15.42 1.79
N GLU A 2 -46.44 -16.03 2.75
CA GLU A 2 -45.12 -15.67 3.26
C GLU A 2 -44.09 -15.94 2.15
N MET A 3 -43.41 -14.93 1.62
CA MET A 3 -42.20 -15.16 0.82
C MET A 3 -40.98 -14.86 1.68
N MET A 4 -40.46 -15.93 2.28
CA MET A 4 -39.15 -15.98 2.90
C MET A 4 -38.08 -15.48 1.92
N ARG A 5 -37.53 -14.31 2.19
CA ARG A 5 -36.21 -13.94 1.68
C ARG A 5 -35.17 -14.59 2.59
N GLN A 6 -34.68 -15.76 2.20
CA GLN A 6 -33.44 -16.31 2.74
C GLN A 6 -32.29 -15.39 2.34
N LEU A 7 -31.85 -14.56 3.29
CA LEU A 7 -30.57 -13.87 3.22
C LEU A 7 -29.51 -14.84 3.77
N VAL A 8 -28.86 -15.61 2.90
CA VAL A 8 -27.66 -16.36 3.29
C VAL A 8 -26.50 -15.37 3.37
N ALA A 9 -26.38 -14.71 4.52
CA ALA A 9 -25.17 -14.00 4.90
C ALA A 9 -24.10 -15.01 5.33
N GLY A 10 -23.53 -15.72 4.34
CA GLY A 10 -22.33 -16.52 4.54
C GLY A 10 -21.10 -15.63 4.61
N PHE A 11 -20.93 -14.85 5.69
CA PHE A 11 -19.60 -14.41 6.08
C PHE A 11 -18.84 -15.66 6.52
N MET A 12 -18.15 -16.32 5.58
CA MET A 12 -17.07 -17.23 5.95
C MET A 12 -15.98 -16.36 6.58
N ASN A 13 -16.09 -16.14 7.88
CA ASN A 13 -14.98 -15.78 8.75
C ASN A 13 -13.99 -16.95 8.70
N GLN A 14 -13.23 -17.05 7.62
CA GLN A 14 -12.14 -18.01 7.56
C GLN A 14 -11.07 -17.53 8.54
N ASP A 15 -10.68 -18.40 9.46
CA ASP A 15 -9.60 -18.10 10.40
C ASP A 15 -8.33 -17.76 9.61
N PRO A 16 -7.64 -16.66 9.95
CA PRO A 16 -6.47 -16.19 9.20
C PRO A 16 -5.37 -17.25 9.12
N ASP A 17 -5.27 -18.10 10.14
CA ASP A 17 -4.27 -19.17 10.22
C ASP A 17 -4.59 -20.30 9.26
N SER A 18 -5.87 -20.67 9.13
CA SER A 18 -6.31 -21.67 8.16
C SER A 18 -5.99 -21.19 6.75
N ILE A 19 -6.31 -19.94 6.42
CA ILE A 19 -5.97 -19.35 5.11
C ILE A 19 -4.46 -19.42 4.89
N TYR A 20 -3.66 -18.98 5.87
CA TYR A 20 -2.21 -18.96 5.75
C TYR A 20 -1.64 -20.36 5.47
N VAL A 21 -2.07 -21.40 6.19
CA VAL A 21 -1.63 -22.79 5.97
C VAL A 21 -2.03 -23.28 4.58
N HIS A 22 -3.27 -23.04 4.16
CA HIS A 22 -3.75 -23.47 2.84
C HIS A 22 -2.99 -22.80 1.69
N ARG A 23 -2.61 -21.52 1.84
CA ARG A 23 -1.87 -20.75 0.83
C ARG A 23 -0.39 -21.13 0.82
N SER A 24 0.26 -21.11 1.97
CA SER A 24 1.69 -21.42 2.10
C SER A 24 2.00 -22.89 1.79
N GLY A 25 1.09 -23.81 2.12
CA GLY A 25 1.20 -25.24 1.81
C GLY A 25 1.11 -25.61 0.33
N ARG A 26 0.91 -24.65 -0.58
CA ARG A 26 0.96 -24.88 -2.05
C ARG A 26 2.36 -24.72 -2.65
N THR A 27 3.33 -24.31 -1.83
CA THR A 27 4.74 -24.11 -2.21
C THR A 27 5.58 -25.38 -1.99
N ALA A 28 6.89 -25.34 -2.26
CA ALA A 28 7.86 -26.41 -1.98
C ALA A 28 7.54 -27.79 -2.60
N ARG A 29 7.46 -27.87 -3.94
CA ARG A 29 7.15 -29.13 -4.67
C ARG A 29 8.40 -29.97 -4.92
N ALA A 30 8.22 -31.29 -5.04
CA ALA A 30 9.26 -32.24 -5.44
C ALA A 30 10.55 -32.15 -4.58
N ASN A 31 10.38 -32.05 -3.25
CA ASN A 31 11.47 -31.89 -2.27
C ASN A 31 12.38 -30.67 -2.49
N LYS A 32 11.90 -29.65 -3.21
CA LYS A 32 12.58 -28.36 -3.34
C LYS A 32 12.00 -27.36 -2.36
N GLU A 33 12.83 -26.41 -1.95
CA GLU A 33 12.40 -25.30 -1.09
C GLU A 33 11.34 -24.43 -1.79
N GLY A 34 10.49 -23.80 -0.98
CA GLY A 34 9.40 -22.95 -1.43
C GLY A 34 9.42 -21.62 -0.69
N LEU A 35 9.02 -20.55 -1.39
CA LEU A 35 8.93 -19.21 -0.81
C LEU A 35 7.46 -18.80 -0.68
N SER A 36 7.08 -18.36 0.51
CA SER A 36 5.81 -17.70 0.78
C SER A 36 6.09 -16.33 1.38
N VAL A 37 5.67 -15.27 0.70
CA VAL A 37 5.81 -13.88 1.17
C VAL A 37 4.43 -13.35 1.56
N MET A 38 4.35 -12.67 2.70
CA MET A 38 3.13 -12.03 3.17
C MET A 38 3.38 -10.54 3.33
N LEU A 39 2.46 -9.72 2.79
CA LEU A 39 2.43 -8.29 3.04
C LEU A 39 1.52 -8.05 4.24
N VAL A 40 2.02 -7.35 5.26
CA VAL A 40 1.30 -7.08 6.50
C VAL A 40 1.23 -5.57 6.67
N ASP A 41 0.02 -5.01 6.63
CA ASP A 41 -0.23 -3.63 7.01
C ASP A 41 -0.47 -3.53 8.53
N SER A 42 -0.46 -2.31 9.06
CA SER A 42 -0.70 -2.01 10.47
C SER A 42 -2.03 -2.56 10.98
N GLN A 43 -3.06 -2.59 10.12
CA GLN A 43 -4.38 -3.15 10.43
C GLN A 43 -4.35 -4.68 10.57
N ASP A 44 -3.45 -5.35 9.83
CA ASP A 44 -3.32 -6.80 9.80
C ASP A 44 -2.29 -7.35 10.80
N ALA A 45 -1.57 -6.47 11.51
CA ALA A 45 -0.57 -6.86 12.49
C ALA A 45 -1.13 -7.79 13.58
N LEU A 46 -2.40 -7.61 13.98
CA LEU A 46 -3.06 -8.50 14.93
C LEU A 46 -3.30 -9.89 14.35
N ASN A 47 -3.69 -9.97 13.08
CA ASN A 47 -3.92 -11.25 12.39
C ASN A 47 -2.58 -11.98 12.19
N TYR A 48 -1.54 -11.28 11.77
CA TYR A 48 -0.18 -11.82 11.68
C TYR A 48 0.29 -12.44 13.01
N ARG A 49 0.11 -11.74 14.14
CA ARG A 49 0.52 -12.26 15.45
C ARG A 49 -0.29 -13.47 15.90
N LYS A 50 -1.58 -13.55 15.52
CA LYS A 50 -2.41 -14.74 15.76
C LYS A 50 -1.88 -15.94 14.98
N ILE A 51 -1.57 -15.75 13.70
CA ILE A 51 -0.97 -16.77 12.83
C ILE A 51 0.31 -17.31 13.48
N CYS A 52 1.27 -16.46 13.84
CA CYS A 52 2.53 -16.92 14.44
C CYS A 52 2.31 -17.70 15.74
N LYS A 53 1.42 -17.23 16.62
CA LYS A 53 1.10 -17.91 17.88
C LYS A 53 0.43 -19.27 17.67
N ASN A 54 -0.56 -19.33 16.78
CA ASN A 54 -1.35 -20.54 16.56
C ASN A 54 -0.59 -21.61 15.77
N LEU A 55 0.45 -21.20 15.03
CA LEU A 55 1.43 -22.11 14.42
C LEU A 55 2.63 -22.43 15.34
N ASN A 56 2.54 -22.11 16.64
CA ASN A 56 3.59 -22.35 17.62
C ASN A 56 4.97 -21.82 17.20
N ARG A 57 4.99 -20.65 16.54
CA ARG A 57 6.24 -19.96 16.20
C ARG A 57 6.62 -19.02 17.34
N ASP A 58 7.73 -19.35 18.01
CA ASP A 58 8.30 -18.53 19.08
C ASP A 58 8.98 -17.25 18.56
N GLN A 59 9.31 -17.22 17.27
CA GLN A 59 9.94 -16.09 16.58
C GLN A 59 9.04 -15.58 15.46
N ASP A 60 9.16 -14.29 15.17
CA ASP A 60 8.52 -13.67 14.01
C ASP A 60 9.04 -14.25 12.70
N LEU A 61 8.22 -14.20 11.65
CA LEU A 61 8.67 -14.52 10.30
C LEU A 61 9.81 -13.58 9.90
N THR A 62 10.84 -14.14 9.25
CA THR A 62 11.95 -13.35 8.73
C THR A 62 11.46 -12.36 7.69
N ASN A 63 11.92 -11.11 7.80
CA ASN A 63 11.63 -10.09 6.80
C ASN A 63 12.18 -10.53 5.43
N PHE A 64 11.37 -10.37 4.40
CA PHE A 64 11.84 -10.60 3.03
C PHE A 64 12.96 -9.58 2.72
N PRO A 65 14.10 -10.01 2.16
CA PRO A 65 15.17 -9.08 1.83
C PRO A 65 14.70 -8.17 0.70
N ILE A 66 14.57 -6.87 1.00
CA ILE A 66 14.18 -5.86 0.01
C ILE A 66 15.35 -4.90 -0.20
N MET A 67 15.60 -4.57 -1.47
CA MET A 67 16.60 -3.57 -1.84
C MET A 67 16.02 -2.17 -1.66
N TYR A 68 16.35 -1.52 -0.55
CA TYR A 68 15.86 -0.17 -0.22
C TYR A 68 16.24 0.89 -1.26
N ASP A 69 17.41 0.75 -1.90
CA ASP A 69 17.85 1.64 -2.98
C ASP A 69 16.87 1.61 -4.16
N LEU A 70 16.39 0.41 -4.51
CA LEU A 70 15.39 0.23 -5.55
C LEU A 70 14.04 0.83 -5.14
N ILE A 71 13.62 0.64 -3.89
CA ILE A 71 12.37 1.24 -3.38
C ILE A 71 12.42 2.76 -3.52
N SER A 72 13.50 3.41 -3.08
CA SER A 72 13.61 4.88 -3.15
C SER A 72 13.49 5.39 -4.58
N PHE A 73 14.14 4.71 -5.53
CA PHE A 73 14.10 5.02 -6.95
C PHE A 73 12.70 4.82 -7.56
N LEU A 74 12.04 3.71 -7.24
CA LEU A 74 10.70 3.39 -7.76
C LEU A 74 9.61 4.26 -7.12
N THR A 75 9.74 4.61 -5.84
CA THR A 75 8.74 5.39 -5.10
C THR A 75 8.46 6.72 -5.78
N HIS A 76 9.50 7.41 -6.28
CA HIS A 76 9.32 8.67 -6.99
C HIS A 76 8.53 8.49 -8.30
N ARG A 77 8.81 7.42 -9.06
CA ARG A 77 8.09 7.10 -10.30
C ARG A 77 6.62 6.76 -10.03
N VAL A 78 6.37 5.92 -9.02
CA VAL A 78 5.02 5.49 -8.63
C VAL A 78 4.19 6.67 -8.11
N LYS A 79 4.78 7.55 -7.29
CA LYS A 79 4.09 8.76 -6.82
C LYS A 79 3.64 9.64 -7.97
N LEU A 80 4.54 9.91 -8.91
CA LEU A 80 4.25 10.73 -10.08
C LEU A 80 3.18 10.08 -10.97
N ALA A 81 3.26 8.77 -11.20
CA ALA A 81 2.23 8.03 -11.94
C ALA A 81 0.85 8.08 -11.24
N SER A 82 0.82 7.94 -9.91
CA SER A 82 -0.42 8.03 -9.12
C SER A 82 -1.05 9.43 -9.19
N GLU A 83 -0.23 10.48 -9.18
CA GLU A 83 -0.69 11.85 -9.34
C GLU A 83 -1.28 12.11 -10.73
N ILE A 84 -0.63 11.59 -11.79
CA ILE A 84 -1.16 11.62 -13.16
C ILE A 84 -2.53 10.93 -13.21
N GLU A 85 -2.62 9.69 -12.73
CA GLU A 85 -3.87 8.92 -12.75
C GLU A 85 -4.99 9.64 -11.99
N SER A 86 -4.68 10.23 -10.83
CA SER A 86 -5.66 10.99 -10.05
C SER A 86 -6.22 12.19 -10.82
N LEU A 87 -5.36 12.97 -11.49
CA LEU A 87 -5.78 14.12 -12.27
C LEU A 87 -6.50 13.72 -13.56
N GLU A 88 -6.03 12.68 -14.25
CA GLU A 88 -6.69 12.13 -15.43
C GLU A 88 -8.09 11.63 -15.09
N HIS A 89 -8.24 10.93 -13.97
CA HIS A 89 -9.54 10.49 -13.47
C HIS A 89 -10.47 11.67 -13.19
N GLN A 90 -9.98 12.75 -12.56
CA GLN A 90 -10.78 13.95 -12.30
C GLN A 90 -11.24 14.64 -13.60
N VAL A 91 -10.35 14.81 -14.57
CA VAL A 91 -10.66 15.42 -15.88
C VAL A 91 -11.64 14.55 -16.65
N SER A 92 -11.42 13.23 -16.66
CA SER A 92 -12.31 12.25 -17.29
C SER A 92 -13.70 12.29 -16.66
N LYS A 93 -13.80 12.34 -15.33
CA LYS A 93 -15.08 12.46 -14.61
C LYS A 93 -15.83 13.75 -14.96
N SER A 94 -15.18 14.91 -14.95
CA SER A 94 -15.81 16.19 -15.33
C SER A 94 -16.28 16.18 -16.79
N THR A 95 -15.44 15.64 -17.69
CA THR A 95 -15.78 15.53 -19.11
C THR A 95 -16.96 14.58 -19.33
N ALA A 96 -17.00 13.45 -18.61
CA ALA A 96 -18.11 12.50 -18.66
C ALA A 96 -19.42 13.13 -18.19
N THR A 97 -19.41 13.91 -17.09
CA THR A 97 -20.62 14.61 -16.61
C THR A 97 -21.08 15.68 -17.61
N LYS A 98 -20.16 16.45 -18.20
CA LYS A 98 -20.48 17.45 -19.23
C LYS A 98 -21.07 16.78 -20.47
N ASN A 99 -20.47 15.69 -20.95
CA ASN A 99 -20.94 14.96 -22.11
C ASN A 99 -22.29 14.29 -21.86
N TRP A 100 -22.50 13.75 -20.65
CA TRP A 100 -23.79 13.22 -20.24
C TRP A 100 -24.87 14.32 -20.27
N PHE A 101 -24.59 15.49 -19.68
CA PHE A 101 -25.52 16.61 -19.65
C PHE A 101 -25.85 17.11 -21.07
N LYS A 102 -24.83 17.28 -21.93
CA LYS A 102 -25.00 17.67 -23.34
C LYS A 102 -25.89 16.67 -24.11
N ARG A 103 -25.72 15.36 -23.86
CA ARG A 103 -26.56 14.32 -24.48
C ARG A 103 -27.99 14.36 -23.96
N ALA A 104 -28.19 14.52 -22.66
CA ALA A 104 -29.51 14.60 -22.04
C ALA A 104 -30.30 15.83 -22.51
N ALA A 105 -29.64 17.00 -22.61
CA ALA A 105 -30.25 18.21 -23.13
C ALA A 105 -30.68 18.05 -24.61
N LYS A 106 -29.85 17.39 -25.42
CA LYS A 106 -30.17 17.08 -26.82
C LYS A 106 -31.36 16.13 -26.95
N GLU A 107 -31.44 15.10 -26.10
CA GLU A 107 -32.57 14.15 -26.10
C GLU A 107 -33.88 14.80 -25.67
N ALA A 108 -33.81 15.83 -24.82
CA ALA A 108 -34.97 16.59 -24.35
C ALA A 108 -35.31 17.80 -25.24
N ASP A 109 -34.74 17.89 -26.45
CA ASP A 109 -34.92 18.98 -27.42
C ASP A 109 -34.62 20.39 -26.86
N PHE A 110 -33.78 20.50 -25.82
CA PHE A 110 -33.32 21.78 -25.27
C PHE A 110 -32.14 22.41 -26.07
N ASP A 111 -31.85 21.93 -27.29
CA ASP A 111 -30.67 22.34 -28.07
C ASP A 111 -30.99 23.46 -29.09
N ASP A 112 -30.87 24.71 -28.65
CA ASP A 112 -31.09 25.90 -29.48
C ASP A 112 -29.99 26.10 -30.54
N GLU A 113 -30.37 26.42 -31.78
CA GLU A 113 -29.43 26.53 -32.91
C GLU A 113 -28.43 27.70 -32.76
N GLU A 114 -28.81 28.73 -31.98
CA GLU A 114 -27.94 29.84 -31.59
C GLU A 114 -26.90 29.42 -30.52
N ASP A 115 -27.30 28.58 -29.58
CA ASP A 115 -26.43 28.02 -28.54
C ASP A 115 -25.39 27.06 -29.15
N ARG A 116 -25.81 26.33 -30.20
CA ARG A 116 -24.93 25.47 -31.00
C ARG A 116 -23.84 26.26 -31.76
N ARG A 117 -24.15 27.48 -32.23
CA ARG A 117 -23.17 28.39 -32.86
C ARG A 117 -22.19 28.99 -31.84
N ARG A 118 -22.67 29.38 -30.65
CA ARG A 118 -21.81 29.88 -29.56
C ARG A 118 -20.84 28.80 -29.05
N ARG A 119 -21.31 27.55 -28.93
CA ARG A 119 -20.51 26.40 -28.48
C ARG A 119 -19.35 26.02 -29.40
N LYS A 120 -19.47 26.25 -30.71
CA LYS A 120 -18.42 25.91 -31.69
C LYS A 120 -17.15 26.74 -31.51
N ASN A 121 -17.28 27.94 -30.93
CA ASN A 121 -16.16 28.82 -30.59
C ASN A 121 -15.80 28.76 -29.09
N SER A 122 -16.71 28.30 -28.21
CA SER A 122 -16.52 28.33 -26.76
C SER A 122 -15.95 27.05 -26.15
N SER A 123 -15.77 25.95 -26.89
CA SER A 123 -15.33 24.70 -26.26
C SER A 123 -13.95 24.81 -25.59
N ASP A 124 -13.06 25.62 -26.16
CA ASP A 124 -11.77 25.95 -25.54
C ASP A 124 -11.92 26.98 -24.41
N GLU A 125 -12.86 27.94 -24.53
CA GLU A 125 -13.15 28.93 -23.48
C GLU A 125 -13.78 28.28 -22.24
N GLU A 126 -14.71 27.34 -22.43
CA GLU A 126 -15.41 26.58 -21.38
C GLU A 126 -14.42 25.64 -20.63
N ASP A 127 -13.44 25.08 -21.34
CA ASP A 127 -12.34 24.31 -20.75
C ASP A 127 -11.28 25.18 -20.05
N VAL A 128 -11.12 26.45 -20.44
CA VAL A 128 -10.30 27.46 -19.74
C VAL A 128 -10.98 27.89 -18.45
N ILE A 129 -12.29 28.17 -18.49
CA ILE A 129 -13.07 28.61 -17.31
C ILE A 129 -13.15 27.52 -16.23
N ASP A 130 -13.26 26.24 -16.63
CA ASP A 130 -13.29 25.09 -15.70
C ASP A 130 -11.88 24.63 -15.23
N GLY A 131 -10.82 25.32 -15.67
CA GLY A 131 -9.42 24.93 -15.37
C GLY A 131 -9.03 23.54 -15.92
N SER A 132 -9.88 22.93 -16.75
CA SER A 132 -9.66 21.62 -17.38
C SER A 132 -8.46 21.67 -18.33
N LEU A 133 -8.30 22.79 -19.06
CA LEU A 133 -7.16 23.01 -19.94
C LEU A 133 -5.82 23.05 -19.17
N GLU A 134 -5.80 23.72 -18.02
CA GLU A 134 -4.61 23.80 -17.16
C GLU A 134 -4.25 22.44 -16.58
N LYS A 135 -5.23 21.67 -16.11
CA LYS A 135 -5.04 20.29 -15.66
C LYS A 135 -4.49 19.41 -16.77
N ARG A 136 -5.03 19.49 -17.99
CA ARG A 136 -4.51 18.75 -19.16
C ARG A 136 -3.08 19.15 -19.52
N ARG A 137 -2.73 20.44 -19.45
CA ARG A 137 -1.35 20.92 -19.64
C ARG A 137 -0.42 20.39 -18.55
N HIS A 138 -0.88 20.40 -17.30
CA HIS A 138 -0.12 19.89 -16.16
C HIS A 138 0.13 18.38 -16.28
N ILE A 139 -0.91 17.59 -16.60
CA ILE A 139 -0.81 16.16 -16.92
C ILE A 139 0.25 15.94 -18.00
N LYS A 140 0.17 16.62 -19.15
CA LYS A 140 1.16 16.49 -20.24
C LYS A 140 2.59 16.77 -19.77
N SER A 141 2.80 17.80 -18.95
CA SER A 141 4.11 18.12 -18.38
C SER A 141 4.62 17.01 -17.46
N MET A 142 3.76 16.51 -16.57
CA MET A 142 4.10 15.40 -15.67
C MET A 142 4.36 14.10 -16.42
N THR A 143 3.57 13.76 -17.44
CA THR A 143 3.78 12.58 -18.28
C THR A 143 5.13 12.65 -18.99
N LYS A 144 5.54 13.83 -19.47
CA LYS A 144 6.89 14.03 -20.03
C LYS A 144 7.97 13.76 -18.99
N ARG A 145 7.79 14.25 -17.75
CA ARG A 145 8.71 13.97 -16.64
C ARG A 145 8.73 12.48 -16.26
N LEU A 146 7.58 11.81 -16.23
CA LEU A 146 7.47 10.38 -15.98
C LEU A 146 8.23 9.60 -17.04
N ASN A 147 8.02 9.90 -18.32
CA ASN A 147 8.71 9.25 -19.43
C ASN A 147 10.23 9.46 -19.35
N ALA A 148 10.68 10.67 -19.00
CA ALA A 148 12.10 10.92 -18.76
C ALA A 148 12.66 10.04 -17.62
N LEU A 149 11.91 9.87 -16.53
CA LEU A 149 12.30 8.97 -15.44
C LEU A 149 12.28 7.51 -15.88
N LEU A 150 11.24 7.05 -16.60
CA LEU A 150 11.12 5.67 -17.06
C LEU A 150 12.24 5.27 -18.02
N ASN A 151 12.73 6.23 -18.83
CA ASN A 151 13.89 6.03 -19.71
C ASN A 151 15.22 5.92 -18.96
N GLN A 152 15.28 6.27 -17.67
CA GLN A 152 16.48 6.03 -16.87
C GLN A 152 16.58 4.53 -16.52
N PRO A 153 17.76 3.90 -16.69
CA PRO A 153 17.94 2.50 -16.33
C PRO A 153 17.76 2.33 -14.81
N ILE A 154 17.11 1.23 -14.43
CA ILE A 154 17.06 0.80 -13.04
C ILE A 154 18.49 0.40 -12.62
N PRO A 155 18.97 0.77 -11.42
CA PRO A 155 20.31 0.42 -10.97
C PRO A 155 20.58 -1.10 -11.09
N ARG A 156 21.61 -1.50 -11.84
CA ARG A 156 21.90 -2.92 -12.16
C ARG A 156 22.27 -3.73 -10.92
N ASN A 157 22.85 -3.07 -9.92
CA ASN A 157 23.19 -3.66 -8.62
C ASN A 157 21.94 -4.09 -7.83
N SER A 158 20.74 -3.70 -8.29
CA SER A 158 19.47 -4.03 -7.66
C SER A 158 18.54 -4.86 -8.55
N VAL A 159 19.01 -5.45 -9.64
CA VAL A 159 18.17 -6.27 -10.54
C VAL A 159 18.77 -7.66 -10.62
N PHE A 160 18.49 -8.48 -9.62
CA PHE A 160 18.55 -9.93 -9.79
C PHE A 160 17.36 -10.31 -10.66
N THR A 161 17.56 -10.29 -11.98
CA THR A 161 16.57 -10.70 -12.98
C THR A 161 16.44 -12.22 -12.96
N THR A 162 15.93 -12.76 -11.86
CA THR A 162 15.56 -14.16 -11.79
C THR A 162 14.08 -14.25 -12.09
N LYS A 163 13.68 -15.24 -12.89
CA LYS A 163 12.28 -15.52 -13.23
C LYS A 163 11.42 -15.77 -11.98
N TYR A 164 12.05 -16.11 -10.86
CA TYR A 164 11.41 -16.46 -9.60
C TYR A 164 12.03 -15.68 -8.42
N PRO A 165 11.21 -15.17 -7.48
CA PRO A 165 11.69 -14.44 -6.30
C PRO A 165 12.51 -15.30 -5.32
N THR A 166 12.41 -16.63 -5.40
CA THR A 166 13.23 -17.57 -4.61
C THR A 166 14.72 -17.33 -4.84
N ALA A 167 15.14 -17.13 -6.09
CA ALA A 167 16.54 -16.91 -6.40
C ALA A 167 17.06 -15.54 -5.94
N ILE A 168 16.18 -14.58 -5.64
CA ILE A 168 16.56 -13.31 -5.00
C ILE A 168 16.98 -13.58 -3.56
N VAL A 169 16.25 -14.45 -2.84
CA VAL A 169 16.58 -14.82 -1.45
C VAL A 169 17.94 -15.49 -1.38
N ASP A 170 18.20 -16.45 -2.28
CA ASP A 170 19.49 -17.13 -2.35
C ASP A 170 20.62 -16.12 -2.58
N ILE A 171 20.48 -15.21 -3.55
CA ILE A 171 21.52 -14.23 -3.86
C ILE A 171 21.73 -13.23 -2.72
N CYS A 172 20.65 -12.73 -2.10
CA CYS A 172 20.76 -11.84 -0.94
C CYS A 172 21.49 -12.52 0.23
N GLN A 173 21.20 -13.79 0.51
CA GLN A 173 21.90 -14.56 1.55
C GLN A 173 23.39 -14.76 1.22
N HIS A 174 23.73 -15.02 -0.04
CA HIS A 174 25.13 -15.17 -0.47
C HIS A 174 25.90 -13.82 -0.39
N LEU A 175 25.29 -12.70 -0.77
CA LEU A 175 25.91 -11.37 -0.68
C LEU A 175 26.13 -10.90 0.77
N GLU A 176 25.28 -11.33 1.70
CA GLU A 176 25.49 -11.10 3.14
C GLU A 176 26.64 -11.97 3.67
N SER A 177 26.78 -13.21 3.18
CA SER A 177 27.88 -14.12 3.57
C SER A 177 29.27 -13.69 3.09
N GLU A 178 29.38 -12.92 2.00
CA GLU A 178 30.66 -12.36 1.54
C GLU A 178 31.19 -11.23 2.43
N LYS A 179 30.33 -10.58 3.24
CA LYS A 179 30.73 -9.52 4.17
C LYS A 179 31.08 -10.03 5.56
N THR A 180 30.73 -11.27 5.88
CA THR A 180 31.06 -11.91 7.16
C THR A 180 31.36 -13.38 6.91
N SER A 181 32.63 -13.80 7.07
CA SER A 181 33.00 -15.21 7.02
C SER A 181 32.40 -15.97 8.22
N VAL A 182 31.15 -16.41 8.10
CA VAL A 182 30.47 -17.32 9.04
C VAL A 182 29.37 -18.07 8.26
N PRO A 183 29.11 -19.35 8.58
CA PRO A 183 28.51 -20.31 7.66
C PRO A 183 27.01 -20.10 7.45
N SER A 184 26.53 -20.68 6.34
CA SER A 184 25.15 -20.69 5.84
C SER A 184 24.06 -20.66 6.94
N ALA A 185 23.03 -19.83 6.73
CA ALA A 185 21.87 -19.72 7.62
C ALA A 185 21.11 -21.06 7.81
N LEU A 186 21.29 -22.03 6.91
CA LEU A 186 20.78 -23.41 7.05
C LEU A 186 21.54 -24.23 8.12
N ASP A 187 22.81 -23.88 8.41
CA ASP A 187 23.60 -24.52 9.47
C ASP A 187 23.33 -23.90 10.85
N ALA A 188 22.93 -22.62 10.91
CA ALA A 188 22.54 -21.95 12.14
C ALA A 188 21.25 -22.56 12.73
N ALA A 189 20.26 -22.86 11.89
CA ALA A 189 19.01 -23.51 12.31
C ALA A 189 19.19 -24.98 12.76
N LYS A 190 20.22 -25.68 12.25
CA LYS A 190 20.56 -27.05 12.68
C LYS A 190 21.40 -27.09 13.95
N LYS A 191 22.30 -26.11 14.17
CA LYS A 191 23.14 -26.03 15.38
C LYS A 191 22.38 -25.68 16.66
N GLU A 192 21.22 -25.04 16.55
CA GLU A 192 20.41 -24.65 17.70
C GLU A 192 19.65 -25.83 18.33
N VAL A 193 19.56 -26.95 17.61
CA VAL A 193 18.94 -28.20 18.09
C VAL A 193 19.91 -29.01 19.00
N GLU A 194 21.22 -28.74 18.99
CA GLU A 194 22.22 -29.57 19.69
C GLU A 194 22.94 -28.92 20.89
N ARG A 195 22.62 -27.68 21.31
CA ARG A 195 23.31 -27.04 22.44
C ARG A 195 22.50 -27.00 23.74
N PRO A 196 23.08 -27.36 24.91
CA PRO A 196 22.39 -27.28 26.19
C PRO A 196 22.13 -25.81 26.60
N LYS A 197 20.96 -25.60 27.21
CA LYS A 197 20.40 -24.30 27.59
C LYS A 197 21.29 -23.58 28.61
N GLU A 198 21.82 -22.40 28.26
CA GLU A 198 22.36 -21.45 29.24
C GLU A 198 21.70 -20.05 29.18
N LYS A 199 21.29 -19.65 30.39
CA LYS A 199 20.85 -18.38 31.01
C LYS A 199 20.57 -17.14 30.15
N LYS A 200 19.33 -16.66 30.31
CA LYS A 200 18.71 -15.41 29.82
C LYS A 200 19.51 -14.16 30.21
N LEU A 201 19.84 -13.33 29.22
CA LEU A 201 20.17 -11.92 29.43
C LEU A 201 18.90 -11.06 29.28
N PHE A 202 18.63 -10.30 30.34
CA PHE A 202 17.41 -9.52 30.56
C PHE A 202 17.49 -8.19 29.80
N ILE A 203 16.70 -8.02 28.72
CA ILE A 203 16.53 -6.70 28.09
C ILE A 203 15.40 -5.97 28.82
N LYS A 204 15.75 -4.87 29.51
CA LYS A 204 14.80 -3.99 30.21
C LYS A 204 13.80 -3.38 29.22
N SER A 205 12.52 -3.50 29.53
CA SER A 205 11.42 -2.90 28.77
C SER A 205 11.49 -1.37 28.77
N LEU A 206 11.42 -0.78 27.58
CA LEU A 206 11.18 0.66 27.39
C LEU A 206 9.73 0.98 27.81
N LYS A 207 9.57 1.69 28.94
CA LYS A 207 8.26 2.16 29.41
C LYS A 207 7.86 3.43 28.66
N PHE A 208 6.77 3.37 27.90
CA PHE A 208 6.09 4.55 27.37
C PHE A 208 5.40 5.30 28.51
N LYS A 209 5.62 6.62 28.62
CA LYS A 209 5.01 7.49 29.64
C LYS A 209 3.71 8.09 29.08
N ASP A 210 2.57 7.63 29.59
CA ASP A 210 1.28 8.26 29.29
C ASP A 210 1.21 9.68 29.89
N ARG A 211 1.13 10.70 29.03
CA ARG A 211 0.84 12.08 29.43
C ARG A 211 -0.67 12.30 29.48
N LYS A 212 -1.25 12.20 30.68
CA LYS A 212 -2.65 12.58 30.95
C LYS A 212 -2.78 14.11 30.97
N MET A 213 -3.39 14.70 29.94
CA MET A 213 -3.74 16.13 29.89
C MET A 213 -4.88 16.41 30.88
N LYS A 214 -4.64 17.22 31.91
CA LYS A 214 -5.68 17.74 32.82
C LYS A 214 -6.33 18.98 32.21
N LEU A 215 -7.59 18.89 31.79
CA LEU A 215 -8.43 20.08 31.57
C LEU A 215 -8.68 20.76 32.93
N LYS A 216 -8.25 22.02 33.06
CA LYS A 216 -8.63 22.89 34.20
C LYS A 216 -9.90 23.65 33.83
N ASN A 217 -11.03 23.27 34.43
CA ASN A 217 -12.22 24.11 34.50
C ASN A 217 -11.91 25.34 35.36
N LYS A 218 -12.00 26.55 34.78
CA LYS A 218 -12.02 27.81 35.54
C LYS A 218 -13.47 28.14 35.85
N SER A 219 -13.87 27.96 37.11
CA SER A 219 -15.11 28.54 37.64
C SER A 219 -14.84 29.99 38.04
N SER A 220 -15.60 30.92 37.45
CA SER A 220 -15.65 32.32 37.85
C SER A 220 -16.49 32.45 39.13
N ARG A 221 -15.84 32.71 40.27
CA ARG A 221 -16.51 33.26 41.45
C ARG A 221 -16.08 34.71 41.61
N GLY A 222 -17.05 35.61 41.38
CA GLY A 222 -16.90 37.04 41.56
C GLY A 222 -16.55 37.38 43.01
N ASN A 223 -15.67 38.37 43.16
CA ASN A 223 -15.41 38.96 44.45
C ASN A 223 -15.97 40.38 44.49
N LYS A 224 -16.86 40.56 45.45
CA LYS A 224 -17.59 41.78 45.80
C LYS A 224 -16.88 42.34 47.02
N LYS A 225 -16.30 43.55 46.95
CA LYS A 225 -16.35 44.58 48.01
C LYS A 225 -15.42 45.78 47.75
N ARG A 226 -16.07 46.95 47.69
CA ARG A 226 -15.86 48.17 48.49
C ARG A 226 -14.44 48.76 48.56
N ARG A 227 -14.24 49.86 47.86
CA ARG A 227 -14.14 51.21 48.45
C ARG A 227 -14.39 52.27 47.40
#